data_AF-A0A1E5PT89-F1
#
_entry.id   AF-A0A1E5PT89-F1
#
_cell.length_a   1.000
_cell.length_b   1.000
_cell.length_c   1.000
_cell.angle_alpha   90.00
_cell.angle_beta   90.00
_cell.angle_gamma   90.00
#
_symmetry.space_group_name_H-M   'P 1'
#
loop_
_entity.id
_entity.type
_entity.pdbx_description
1 polymer ?
#
loop_
_entity_poly.entity_id
_entity_poly.type
_entity_poly.pdbx_seq_one_letter_code
_entity_poly.pdbx_strand_id
1 'polypeptide(L)'
;MRKAAKLSAVALSTVAIVMGSVTAAHAGDYTEDGVRIRANSTTTSGINGLGYRSHTITPICYKAGTVINGNKWWDKHRNNNTSVTGYTSMTLLTKWAKTPC
;
A
#
# COMPACT_ATOMS: atom_id res chain seq x y z
N MET A 1 -39.28 52.48 41.58
CA MET A 1 -38.30 51.37 41.42
C MET A 1 -38.37 50.88 39.97
N ARG A 2 -37.35 51.11 39.15
CA ARG A 2 -37.33 50.69 37.72
C ARG A 2 -36.53 49.39 37.61
N LYS A 3 -37.17 48.30 37.16
CA LYS A 3 -36.51 46.99 36.95
C LYS A 3 -35.93 46.96 35.54
N ALA A 4 -34.61 46.79 35.41
CA ALA A 4 -33.92 46.62 34.14
C ALA A 4 -33.96 45.14 33.72
N ALA A 5 -34.49 44.87 32.52
CA ALA A 5 -34.52 43.55 31.92
C ALA A 5 -33.15 43.24 31.28
N LYS A 6 -32.54 42.12 31.67
CA LYS A 6 -31.29 41.62 31.08
C LYS A 6 -31.63 40.77 29.86
N LEU A 7 -31.18 41.19 28.68
CA LEU A 7 -31.28 40.42 27.44
C LEU A 7 -30.04 39.52 27.33
N SER A 8 -30.23 38.21 27.44
CA SER A 8 -29.18 37.22 27.17
C SER A 8 -29.14 36.92 25.68
N ALA A 9 -28.04 37.27 25.01
CA ALA A 9 -27.80 36.93 23.61
C ALA A 9 -27.31 35.47 23.51
N VAL A 10 -27.99 34.66 22.70
CA VAL A 10 -27.57 33.29 22.36
C VAL A 10 -26.70 33.36 21.11
N ALA A 11 -25.43 33.00 21.22
CA ALA A 11 -24.51 32.90 20.09
C ALA A 11 -24.77 31.60 19.30
N LEU A 12 -24.97 31.73 17.99
CA LEU A 12 -25.09 30.60 17.06
C LEU A 12 -23.70 30.18 16.59
N SER A 13 -23.30 28.94 16.90
CA SER A 13 -22.03 28.36 16.43
C SER A 13 -22.21 27.71 15.07
N THR A 14 -21.52 28.21 14.04
CA THR A 14 -21.45 27.60 12.70
C THR A 14 -20.42 26.46 12.69
N VAL A 15 -20.86 25.23 12.41
CA VAL A 15 -19.99 24.07 12.20
C VAL A 15 -19.43 24.12 10.78
N ALA A 16 -18.11 24.31 10.64
CA ALA A 16 -17.43 24.19 9.35
C ALA A 16 -17.12 22.71 9.06
N ILE A 17 -17.70 22.18 7.97
CA ILE A 17 -17.39 20.85 7.47
C ILE A 17 -16.15 20.98 6.57
N VAL A 18 -15.00 20.52 7.04
CA VAL A 18 -13.80 20.41 6.21
C VAL A 18 -13.99 19.21 5.28
N MET A 19 -14.25 19.48 4.00
CA MET A 19 -14.18 18.46 2.95
C MET A 19 -12.71 18.13 2.69
N GLY A 20 -12.23 17.02 3.26
CA GLY A 20 -10.91 16.48 2.93
C GLY A 20 -10.86 16.07 1.47
N SER A 21 -9.82 16.49 0.76
CA SER A 21 -9.54 16.03 -0.60
C SER A 21 -9.23 14.54 -0.60
N VAL A 22 -10.08 13.74 -1.25
CA VAL A 22 -9.80 12.31 -1.50
C VAL A 22 -8.86 12.24 -2.70
N THR A 23 -7.56 12.05 -2.46
CA THR A 23 -6.64 11.70 -3.53
C THR A 23 -6.91 10.26 -3.94
N ALA A 24 -7.28 10.05 -5.21
CA ALA A 24 -7.30 8.72 -5.77
C ALA A 24 -5.88 8.13 -5.65
N ALA A 25 -5.74 7.02 -4.92
CA ALA A 25 -4.47 6.32 -4.85
C ALA A 25 -4.04 5.95 -6.28
N HIS A 26 -2.86 6.40 -6.70
CA HIS A 26 -2.28 5.92 -7.96
C HIS A 26 -2.19 4.39 -7.89
N ALA A 27 -2.73 3.71 -8.89
CA ALA A 27 -2.64 2.25 -8.99
C ALA A 27 -1.17 1.87 -9.18
N GLY A 28 -0.60 1.20 -8.18
CA GLY A 28 0.74 0.64 -8.21
C GLY A 28 0.78 -0.78 -8.78
N ASP A 29 1.89 -1.46 -8.55
CA ASP A 29 2.18 -2.77 -9.12
C ASP A 29 1.85 -3.94 -8.17
N TYR A 30 1.47 -3.66 -6.91
CA TYR A 30 1.00 -4.67 -5.96
C TYR A 30 -0.53 -4.78 -5.98
N THR A 31 -1.05 -6.00 -5.87
CA THR A 31 -2.51 -6.24 -5.90
C THR A 31 -3.19 -5.98 -4.55
N GLU A 32 -2.44 -5.98 -3.45
CA GLU A 32 -2.94 -5.80 -2.09
C GLU A 32 -1.95 -5.01 -1.21
N ASP A 33 -2.38 -4.66 0.00
CA ASP A 33 -1.57 -3.94 0.98
C ASP A 33 -0.86 -4.91 1.92
N GLY A 34 0.39 -4.60 2.30
CA GLY A 34 1.17 -5.46 3.19
C GLY A 34 1.75 -6.71 2.49
N VAL A 35 1.91 -6.68 1.17
CA VAL A 35 2.54 -7.78 0.41
C VAL A 35 3.97 -7.98 0.89
N ARG A 36 4.31 -9.22 1.28
CA ARG A 36 5.64 -9.53 1.82
C ARG A 36 6.68 -9.60 0.71
N ILE A 37 7.72 -8.77 0.81
CA ILE A 37 8.92 -8.82 -0.03
C ILE A 37 9.94 -9.66 0.72
N ARG A 38 10.27 -10.84 0.21
CA ARG A 38 11.03 -11.86 0.92
C ARG A 38 12.48 -11.96 0.45
N ALA A 39 13.35 -12.51 1.29
CA ALA A 39 14.74 -12.74 0.95
C ALA A 39 14.93 -13.79 -0.16
N ASN A 40 13.99 -14.74 -0.31
CA ASN A 40 14.05 -15.79 -1.33
C ASN A 40 12.64 -16.20 -1.81
N SER A 41 12.55 -17.04 -2.85
CA SER A 41 11.29 -17.52 -3.45
C SER A 41 10.58 -18.60 -2.61
N THR A 42 10.51 -18.41 -1.30
CA THR A 42 9.81 -19.33 -0.38
C THR A 42 9.08 -18.56 0.72
N THR A 43 7.94 -19.09 1.15
CA THR A 43 7.10 -18.51 2.21
C THR A 43 7.75 -18.58 3.59
N THR A 44 8.80 -19.39 3.77
CA THR A 44 9.56 -19.51 5.02
C THR A 44 10.78 -18.58 5.10
N SER A 45 11.16 -17.95 3.99
CA SER A 45 12.28 -17.01 4.01
C SER A 45 11.92 -15.71 4.73
N GLY A 46 12.94 -15.07 5.30
CA GLY A 46 12.83 -13.78 5.98
C GLY A 46 12.17 -12.71 5.10
N ILE A 47 11.54 -11.74 5.76
CA ILE A 47 10.85 -10.63 5.11
C ILE A 47 11.78 -9.42 5.13
N ASN A 48 12.15 -8.93 3.94
CA ASN A 48 12.98 -7.74 3.77
C ASN A 48 12.17 -6.44 3.88
N GLY A 49 10.86 -6.52 3.61
CA GLY A 49 9.95 -5.38 3.71
C GLY A 49 8.56 -5.69 3.18
N LEU A 50 7.75 -4.64 3.05
CA LEU A 50 6.35 -4.72 2.63
C LEU A 50 6.10 -3.85 1.38
N GLY A 51 5.21 -4.33 0.51
CA GLY A 51 4.64 -3.62 -0.63
C GLY A 51 3.17 -3.26 -0.37
N TYR A 52 2.72 -2.18 -1.00
CA TYR A 52 1.35 -1.65 -0.87
C TYR A 52 0.80 -1.33 -2.24
N ARG A 53 -0.53 -1.28 -2.38
CA ARG A 53 -1.22 -1.06 -3.67
C ARG A 53 -0.82 0.23 -4.38
N SER A 54 -0.35 1.24 -3.64
CA SER A 54 0.13 2.51 -4.20
C SER A 54 1.60 2.47 -4.63
N HIS A 55 2.33 1.38 -4.38
CA HIS A 55 3.75 1.27 -4.67
C HIS A 55 4.00 0.68 -6.05
N THR A 56 5.06 1.14 -6.71
CA THR A 56 5.52 0.58 -7.99
C THR A 56 6.77 -0.28 -7.81
N ILE A 57 7.04 -1.14 -8.79
CA ILE A 57 8.19 -2.04 -8.81
C ILE A 57 9.05 -1.85 -10.06
N THR A 58 10.33 -2.13 -9.88
CA THR A 58 11.28 -2.40 -10.96
C THR A 58 11.60 -3.91 -10.94
N PRO A 59 11.03 -4.71 -11.87
CA PRO A 59 11.31 -6.13 -11.97
C PRO A 59 12.76 -6.38 -12.38
N ILE A 60 13.36 -7.45 -11.87
CA ILE A 60 14.78 -7.81 -12.11
C ILE A 60 14.87 -9.17 -12.80
N CYS A 61 14.36 -10.22 -12.17
CA CYS A 61 14.33 -11.57 -12.73
C CYS A 61 13.28 -12.42 -12.01
N TYR A 62 12.86 -13.54 -12.59
CA TYR A 62 11.92 -14.47 -11.95
C TYR A 62 12.51 -15.86 -11.75
N LYS A 63 12.04 -16.59 -10.75
CA LYS A 63 12.40 -18.00 -10.57
C LYS A 63 11.29 -18.81 -9.90
N ALA A 64 11.40 -20.13 -10.00
CA ALA A 64 10.50 -21.04 -9.31
C ALA A 64 10.73 -21.04 -7.78
N GLY A 65 9.68 -21.37 -7.04
CA GLY A 65 9.68 -21.34 -5.58
C GLY A 65 8.51 -22.10 -4.97
N THR A 66 8.19 -21.78 -3.72
CA THR A 66 6.99 -22.30 -3.05
C THR A 66 5.75 -21.96 -3.86
N VAL A 67 4.89 -22.94 -4.09
CA VAL A 67 3.63 -22.77 -4.84
C VAL A 67 2.62 -22.02 -3.98
N ILE A 68 2.06 -20.93 -4.50
CA ILE A 68 0.96 -20.17 -3.88
C ILE A 68 -0.19 -20.12 -4.89
N ASN A 69 -1.38 -20.59 -4.48
CA ASN A 69 -2.58 -20.62 -5.32
C ASN A 69 -2.32 -21.25 -6.71
N GLY A 70 -1.56 -22.34 -6.76
CA GLY A 70 -1.21 -23.05 -8.00
C GLY A 70 -0.11 -22.40 -8.85
N ASN A 71 0.41 -21.22 -8.48
CA ASN A 71 1.50 -20.55 -9.18
C ASN A 71 2.84 -20.74 -8.43
N LYS A 72 3.87 -21.19 -9.14
CA LYS A 72 5.22 -21.44 -8.59
C LYS A 72 6.21 -20.29 -8.79
N TRP A 73 5.81 -19.23 -9.49
CA TRP A 73 6.71 -18.19 -9.95
C TRP A 73 6.78 -17.01 -8.98
N TRP A 74 8.01 -16.62 -8.68
CA TRP A 74 8.34 -15.50 -7.82
C TRP A 74 9.17 -14.49 -8.59
N ASP A 75 8.81 -13.22 -8.46
CA ASP A 75 9.50 -12.10 -9.10
C ASP A 75 10.45 -11.42 -8.11
N LYS A 76 11.73 -11.37 -8.46
CA LYS A 76 12.70 -10.50 -7.80
C LYS A 76 12.54 -9.10 -8.35
N HIS A 77 12.27 -8.13 -7.48
CA HIS A 77 12.08 -6.74 -7.87
C HIS A 77 12.60 -5.80 -6.78
N ARG A 78 12.76 -4.53 -7.16
CA ARG A 78 12.91 -3.40 -6.24
C ARG A 78 11.56 -2.70 -6.10
N ASN A 79 11.12 -2.47 -4.87
CA ASN A 79 10.03 -1.56 -4.55
C ASN A 79 10.55 -0.12 -4.69
N ASN A 80 9.99 0.64 -5.62
CA ASN A 80 10.52 1.98 -5.95
C ASN A 80 10.24 3.01 -4.84
N ASN A 81 9.24 2.76 -4.00
CA ASN A 81 8.84 3.66 -2.92
C ASN A 81 9.71 3.45 -1.67
N THR A 82 10.11 2.21 -1.37
CA THR A 82 10.88 1.89 -0.15
C THR A 82 12.33 1.48 -0.42
N SER A 83 12.72 1.33 -1.69
CA SER A 83 14.00 0.80 -2.13
C SER A 83 14.31 -0.64 -1.69
N VAL A 84 13.36 -1.32 -1.05
CA VAL A 84 13.50 -2.73 -0.64
C VAL A 84 13.56 -3.63 -1.87
N THR A 85 14.51 -4.56 -1.86
CA THR A 85 14.65 -5.57 -2.92
C THR A 85 14.44 -6.97 -2.35
N GLY A 86 13.73 -7.81 -3.09
CA GLY A 86 13.48 -9.19 -2.71
C GLY A 86 12.50 -9.86 -3.67
N TYR A 87 11.94 -10.98 -3.22
CA TYR A 87 11.04 -11.83 -3.98
C TYR A 87 9.60 -11.69 -3.47
N THR A 88 8.66 -11.60 -4.41
CA THR A 88 7.22 -11.70 -4.13
C THR A 88 6.59 -12.66 -5.12
N SER A 89 5.57 -13.40 -4.69
CA SER A 89 4.79 -14.27 -5.58
C SER A 89 4.19 -13.44 -6.71
N MET A 90 4.31 -13.91 -7.96
CA MET A 90 3.69 -13.23 -9.11
C MET A 90 2.16 -13.11 -8.99
N THR A 91 1.51 -13.93 -8.14
CA THR A 91 0.08 -13.82 -7.86
C THR A 91 -0.31 -12.51 -7.15
N LEU A 92 0.65 -11.79 -6.59
CA LEU A 92 0.45 -10.56 -5.81
C LEU A 92 0.96 -9.31 -6.54
N LEU A 93 1.32 -9.45 -7.81
CA LEU A 93 1.90 -8.41 -8.64
C LEU A 93 1.14 -8.29 -9.96
N THR A 94 1.00 -7.07 -10.47
CA THR A 94 0.43 -6.79 -11.80
C THR A 94 1.51 -6.65 -12.88
N LYS A 95 2.79 -6.62 -12.47
CA LYS A 95 3.97 -6.47 -13.31
C LYS A 95 5.04 -7.46 -12.87
N TRP A 96 5.82 -7.99 -13.82
CA TRP A 96 6.86 -8.98 -13.54
C TRP A 96 8.01 -8.93 -14.55
N ALA A 97 9.12 -9.56 -14.21
CA ALA A 97 10.30 -9.70 -15.04
C ALA A 97 10.07 -10.70 -16.18
N LYS A 98 10.83 -10.53 -17.27
CA LYS A 98 10.80 -11.41 -18.45
C LYS A 98 11.98 -12.39 -18.52
N THR A 99 12.96 -12.21 -17.66
CA THR A 99 14.21 -12.98 -17.65
C THR A 99 14.31 -13.86 -16.41
N PRO A 100 14.76 -15.12 -16.53
CA PRO A 100 14.96 -15.99 -15.38
C PRO A 100 16.14 -15.52 -14.52
N CYS A 101 16.06 -15.79 -13.20
CA CYS A 101 17.21 -15.96 -12.34
C CYS A 101 17.66 -17.44 -12.39
#